data_AF-A0A7C5R5Q7-F1
#
_entry.id   AF-A0A7C5R5Q7-F1
#
_cell.length_a   1.000
_cell.length_b   1.000
_cell.length_c   1.000
_cell.angle_alpha   90.00
_cell.angle_beta   90.00
_cell.angle_gamma   90.00
#
_symmetry.space_group_name_H-M   'P 1'
#
loop_
_entity.id
_entity.type
_entity.pdbx_description
1 polymer ?
#
loop_
_entity_poly.entity_id
_entity_poly.type
_entity_poly.pdbx_seq_one_letter_code
_entity_poly.pdbx_strand_id
1 'polypeptide(L)'
;MAQSREFSPRQHVLMGLLAILILVGGFGLWSVATNIAGAIIAPGQLVVEQNRQVVQHPDGGVVAEILVKDGDEVEAGQVLIRLDPSELVSERNVVEASLFEILARQGRLEAERDGADHITFDPLLTDLLADRADVRALTEGQVRLFDARRKNLASQIEQMGKRVGQISNQIEGLDAQATALEVQLKLIREELANQQALLDKGLTQASRVLALQREEASLLGRQGSLIAQRAENEGR
;
A
#
# COMPACT_ATOMS: atom_id res chain seq x y z
N MET A 1 21.50 -15.01 144.78
CA MET A 1 20.82 -15.35 143.51
C MET A 1 20.77 -14.09 142.66
N ALA A 2 21.18 -13.98 141.40
CA ALA A 2 21.87 -14.86 140.47
C ALA A 2 22.56 -13.98 139.37
N GLN A 3 23.82 -14.28 139.08
CA GLN A 3 24.66 -14.03 137.89
C GLN A 3 24.58 -12.69 137.11
N SER A 4 25.68 -11.93 137.19
CA SER A 4 26.10 -10.85 136.28
C SER A 4 26.66 -11.41 134.96
N ARG A 5 25.97 -11.17 133.83
CA ARG A 5 26.53 -11.32 132.47
C ARG A 5 26.95 -9.94 131.98
N GLU A 6 28.26 -9.72 131.90
CA GLU A 6 28.82 -8.51 131.27
C GLU A 6 28.44 -8.49 129.79
N PHE A 7 27.62 -7.51 129.40
CA PHE A 7 27.24 -7.24 128.02
C PHE A 7 28.48 -6.73 127.26
N SER A 8 29.05 -7.53 126.36
CA SER A 8 30.17 -7.13 125.50
C SER A 8 29.63 -6.54 124.19
N PRO A 9 29.69 -5.21 123.99
CA PRO A 9 29.18 -4.57 122.76
C PRO A 9 30.00 -4.92 121.51
N ARG A 10 31.22 -5.46 121.68
CA ARG A 10 32.13 -5.80 120.57
C ARG A 10 31.58 -6.91 119.66
N GLN A 11 30.85 -7.90 120.20
CA GLN A 11 30.30 -9.00 119.41
C GLN A 11 29.16 -8.55 118.49
N HIS A 12 28.29 -7.64 118.96
CA HIS A 12 27.15 -7.14 118.18
C HIS A 12 27.61 -6.14 117.10
N VAL A 13 28.61 -5.31 117.41
CA VAL A 13 29.23 -4.41 116.43
C VAL A 13 29.99 -5.20 115.35
N LEU A 14 30.73 -6.25 115.72
CA LEU A 14 31.41 -7.11 114.74
C LEU A 14 30.41 -7.84 113.83
N MET A 15 29.30 -8.34 114.40
CA MET A 15 28.24 -8.99 113.63
C MET A 15 27.53 -8.01 112.68
N GLY A 16 27.30 -6.76 113.12
CA GLY A 16 26.78 -5.69 112.25
C GLY A 16 27.74 -5.31 111.13
N LEU A 17 29.05 -5.22 111.44
CA LEU A 17 30.09 -4.88 110.45
C LEU A 17 30.28 -6.00 109.42
N LEU A 18 30.21 -7.27 109.86
CA LEU A 18 30.20 -8.43 108.97
C LEU A 18 28.95 -8.47 108.07
N ALA A 19 27.78 -8.15 108.62
CA ALA A 19 26.54 -8.06 107.83
C ALA A 19 26.61 -6.96 106.77
N ILE A 20 27.20 -5.81 107.10
CA ILE A 20 27.46 -4.73 106.13
C ILE A 20 28.46 -5.20 105.07
N LEU A 21 29.53 -5.89 105.47
CA LEU A 21 30.55 -6.36 104.54
C LEU A 21 30.01 -7.41 103.56
N ILE A 22 29.14 -8.30 104.02
CA ILE A 22 28.44 -9.28 103.17
C ILE A 22 27.43 -8.59 102.26
N LEU A 23 26.68 -7.61 102.77
CA LEU A 23 25.71 -6.87 101.96
C LEU A 23 26.41 -6.06 100.86
N VAL A 24 27.40 -5.26 101.23
CA VAL A 24 28.13 -4.39 100.29
C VAL A 24 29.00 -5.22 99.36
N GLY A 25 29.70 -6.24 99.89
CA GLY A 25 30.52 -7.15 99.10
C GLY A 25 29.68 -8.01 98.14
N GLY A 26 28.57 -8.57 98.62
CA GLY A 26 27.65 -9.37 97.82
C GLY A 26 26.96 -8.56 96.74
N PHE A 27 26.43 -7.38 97.08
CA PHE A 27 25.79 -6.49 96.11
C PHE A 27 26.80 -5.92 95.11
N GLY A 28 28.00 -5.54 95.57
CA GLY A 28 29.09 -5.09 94.71
C GLY A 28 29.52 -6.16 93.72
N LEU A 29 29.72 -7.41 94.19
CA LEU A 29 30.10 -8.52 93.33
C LEU A 29 28.98 -8.86 92.33
N TRP A 30 27.72 -8.85 92.76
CA TRP A 30 26.58 -9.07 91.88
C TRP A 30 26.42 -7.98 90.82
N SER A 31 26.59 -6.70 91.20
CA SER A 31 26.49 -5.57 90.28
C SER A 31 27.57 -5.57 89.20
N VAL A 32 28.78 -6.08 89.51
CA VAL A 32 29.87 -6.19 88.53
C VAL A 32 29.71 -7.44 87.66
N ALA A 33 29.22 -8.55 88.20
CA ALA A 33 29.05 -9.80 87.47
C ALA A 33 27.79 -9.84 86.58
N THR A 34 26.83 -8.95 86.81
CA THR A 34 25.55 -8.97 86.09
C THR A 34 25.64 -8.14 84.80
N ASN A 35 25.58 -8.81 83.66
CA ASN A 35 25.36 -8.16 82.36
C ASN A 35 23.85 -8.02 82.11
N ILE A 36 23.36 -6.79 82.02
CA ILE A 36 21.97 -6.51 81.64
C ILE A 36 21.90 -6.51 80.11
N ALA A 37 21.25 -7.52 79.53
CA ALA A 37 20.98 -7.59 78.10
C ALA A 37 19.94 -6.52 77.73
N GLY A 38 20.40 -5.35 77.27
CA GLY A 38 19.55 -4.34 76.66
C GLY A 38 19.48 -4.54 75.15
N ALA A 39 18.31 -4.86 74.62
CA ALA A 39 18.04 -4.76 73.19
C ALA A 39 17.43 -3.39 72.90
N ILE A 40 18.10 -2.56 72.10
CA ILE A 40 17.54 -1.30 71.59
C ILE A 40 16.72 -1.66 70.36
N ILE A 41 15.40 -1.73 70.52
CA ILE A 41 14.47 -1.90 69.40
C ILE A 41 14.13 -0.49 68.89
N ALA A 42 14.84 -0.04 67.86
CA ALA A 42 14.50 1.19 67.15
C ALA A 42 13.57 0.83 65.97
N PRO A 43 12.33 1.36 65.92
CA PRO A 43 11.51 1.23 64.72
C PRO A 43 12.13 2.07 63.60
N GLY A 44 12.82 1.43 62.67
CA GLY A 44 13.26 2.04 61.42
C GLY A 44 12.28 1.68 60.31
N GLN A 45 11.74 2.68 59.61
CA GLN A 45 10.96 2.47 58.39
C GLN A 45 11.79 2.92 57.20
N LEU A 46 12.11 1.99 56.30
CA LEU A 46 12.73 2.31 55.03
C LEU A 46 11.62 2.82 54.10
N VAL A 47 11.48 4.14 54.00
CA VAL A 47 10.59 4.78 53.02
C VAL A 47 11.43 5.12 51.80
N VAL A 48 11.02 4.62 50.64
CA VAL A 48 11.69 4.95 49.37
C VAL A 48 11.36 6.41 49.07
N GLU A 49 12.34 7.32 49.18
CA GLU A 49 12.15 8.77 49.01
C GLU A 49 11.96 9.19 47.54
N GLN A 50 11.91 8.25 46.59
CA GLN A 50 11.84 8.57 45.17
C GLN A 50 10.57 8.07 44.49
N ASN A 51 9.93 8.98 43.76
CA ASN A 51 8.74 8.78 42.94
C ASN A 51 8.83 7.49 42.11
N ARG A 52 8.09 6.45 42.51
CA ARG A 52 7.94 5.22 41.72
C ARG A 52 7.41 5.57 40.33
N GLN A 53 8.22 5.42 39.30
CA GLN A 53 7.82 5.60 37.91
C GLN A 53 7.30 4.28 37.35
N VAL A 54 6.04 4.26 36.93
CA VAL A 54 5.44 3.08 36.30
C VAL A 54 5.81 3.13 34.81
N VAL A 55 6.51 2.11 34.34
CA VAL A 55 6.82 1.94 32.91
C VAL A 55 5.69 1.15 32.26
N GLN A 56 5.06 1.72 31.24
CA GLN A 56 3.93 1.12 30.53
C GLN A 56 4.06 1.34 29.02
N HIS A 57 3.72 0.32 28.23
CA HIS A 57 3.62 0.45 26.77
C HIS A 57 2.32 1.18 26.39
N PRO A 58 2.35 2.21 25.53
CA PRO A 58 1.19 3.03 25.19
C PRO A 58 0.05 2.22 24.56
N ASP A 59 0.38 1.28 23.67
CA ASP A 59 -0.60 0.50 22.91
C ASP A 59 -0.85 -0.90 23.51
N GLY A 60 -0.09 -1.30 24.55
CA GLY A 60 -0.08 -2.68 25.05
C GLY A 60 0.54 -3.68 24.05
N GLY A 61 0.33 -4.99 24.28
CA GLY A 61 0.79 -6.06 23.39
C GLY A 61 1.04 -7.39 24.12
N VAL A 62 1.42 -8.42 23.36
CA VAL A 62 1.82 -9.73 23.91
C VAL A 62 3.28 -9.66 24.33
N VAL A 63 3.58 -10.02 25.58
CA VAL A 63 4.97 -10.07 26.07
C VAL A 63 5.68 -11.30 25.50
N ALA A 64 6.77 -11.08 24.76
CA ALA A 64 7.63 -12.13 24.25
C ALA A 64 8.72 -12.50 25.26
N GLU A 65 9.41 -11.50 25.82
CA GLU A 65 10.52 -11.70 26.74
C GLU A 65 10.51 -10.64 27.85
N ILE A 66 10.83 -11.06 29.09
CA ILE A 66 11.12 -10.17 30.21
C ILE A 66 12.61 -10.31 30.51
N LEU A 67 13.36 -9.22 30.39
CA LEU A 67 14.83 -9.20 30.44
C LEU A 67 15.40 -8.82 31.81
N VAL A 68 14.55 -8.50 32.77
CA VAL A 68 14.91 -8.06 34.11
C VAL A 68 14.12 -8.81 35.18
N LYS A 69 14.63 -8.83 36.40
CA LYS A 69 13.99 -9.45 37.57
C LYS A 69 13.82 -8.41 38.68
N ASP A 70 12.95 -8.75 39.64
CA ASP A 70 12.72 -7.90 40.81
C ASP A 70 14.02 -7.70 41.59
N GLY A 71 14.39 -6.43 41.77
CA GLY A 71 15.62 -6.04 42.48
C GLY A 71 16.83 -5.80 41.59
N ASP A 72 16.72 -6.00 40.27
CA ASP A 72 17.79 -5.65 39.34
C ASP A 72 17.96 -4.12 39.24
N GLU A 73 19.19 -3.63 39.27
CA GLU A 73 19.53 -2.25 38.92
C GLU A 73 19.52 -2.10 37.40
N VAL A 74 18.86 -1.06 36.89
CA VAL A 74 18.70 -0.82 35.44
C VAL A 74 19.13 0.59 35.06
N GLU A 75 19.71 0.72 33.87
CA GLU A 75 20.12 2.01 33.30
C GLU A 75 19.06 2.60 32.37
N ALA A 76 19.09 3.93 32.19
CA ALA A 76 18.19 4.59 31.26
C ALA A 76 18.43 4.13 29.82
N GLY A 77 17.38 3.69 29.13
CA GLY A 77 17.44 3.13 27.77
C GLY A 77 17.69 1.62 27.73
N GLN A 78 17.89 0.97 28.87
CA GLN A 78 17.96 -0.49 28.94
C GLN A 78 16.61 -1.12 28.59
N VAL A 79 16.62 -2.13 27.72
CA VAL A 79 15.42 -2.87 27.35
C VAL A 79 14.99 -3.74 28.54
N LEU A 80 13.78 -3.49 29.05
CA LEU A 80 13.23 -4.22 30.19
C LEU A 80 12.34 -5.39 29.74
N ILE A 81 11.48 -5.14 28.75
CA ILE A 81 10.50 -6.07 28.21
C ILE A 81 10.52 -5.96 26.69
N ARG A 82 10.41 -7.11 26.00
CA ARG A 82 10.23 -7.20 24.55
C ARG A 82 8.83 -7.74 24.26
N LEU A 83 8.08 -7.03 23.43
CA LEU A 83 6.78 -7.47 22.93
C LEU A 83 6.95 -8.30 21.65
N ASP A 84 5.97 -9.17 21.37
CA ASP A 84 5.91 -9.95 20.13
C ASP A 84 5.62 -9.02 18.94
N PRO A 85 6.53 -8.90 17.95
CA PRO A 85 6.35 -7.99 16.82
C PRO A 85 5.55 -8.62 15.66
N SER A 86 5.09 -9.87 15.77
CA SER A 86 4.56 -10.65 14.64
C SER A 86 3.40 -9.95 13.90
N GLU A 87 2.48 -9.35 14.64
CA GLU A 87 1.33 -8.61 14.05
C GLU A 87 1.80 -7.36 13.30
N LEU A 88 2.62 -6.53 13.94
CA LEU A 88 3.16 -5.29 13.34
C LEU A 88 4.04 -5.57 12.11
N VAL A 89 4.83 -6.66 12.15
CA VAL A 89 5.64 -7.09 11.00
C VAL A 89 4.74 -7.53 9.86
N SER A 90 3.66 -8.25 10.15
CA SER A 90 2.68 -8.66 9.14
C SER A 90 2.00 -7.45 8.49
N GLU A 91 1.50 -6.50 9.30
CA GLU A 91 0.89 -5.26 8.81
C GLU A 91 1.85 -4.45 7.95
N ARG A 92 3.10 -4.28 8.41
CA ARG A 92 4.16 -3.61 7.64
C ARG A 92 4.36 -4.30 6.29
N ASN A 93 4.45 -5.62 6.24
CA ASN A 93 4.64 -6.35 4.99
C ASN A 93 3.47 -6.15 4.01
N VAL A 94 2.23 -6.10 4.50
CA VAL A 94 1.05 -5.83 3.67
C VAL A 94 1.08 -4.42 3.09
N VAL A 95 1.36 -3.42 3.93
CA VAL A 95 1.44 -2.01 3.50
C VAL A 95 2.59 -1.80 2.52
N GLU A 96 3.76 -2.38 2.78
CA GLU A 96 4.91 -2.32 1.88
C GLU A 96 4.62 -2.98 0.53
N ALA A 97 4.01 -4.16 0.52
CA ALA A 97 3.63 -4.81 -0.73
C ALA A 97 2.66 -3.95 -1.55
N SER A 98 1.67 -3.33 -0.89
CA SER A 98 0.74 -2.41 -1.55
C SER A 98 1.44 -1.16 -2.08
N LEU A 99 2.38 -0.59 -1.33
CA LEU A 99 3.16 0.57 -1.76
C LEU A 99 3.96 0.24 -3.03
N PHE A 100 4.64 -0.91 -3.04
CA PHE A 100 5.47 -1.31 -4.19
C PHE A 100 4.62 -1.56 -5.43
N GLU A 101 3.43 -2.15 -5.25
CA GLU A 101 2.46 -2.36 -6.33
C GLU A 101 2.00 -1.05 -6.96
N ILE A 102 1.66 -0.07 -6.13
CA ILE A 102 1.24 1.26 -6.58
C ILE A 102 2.39 1.98 -7.29
N LEU A 103 3.60 1.99 -6.73
CA LEU A 103 4.76 2.65 -7.34
C LEU A 103 5.14 2.02 -8.69
N ALA A 104 5.12 0.70 -8.80
CA ALA A 104 5.43 0.01 -10.04
C ALA A 104 4.37 0.30 -11.11
N ARG A 105 3.10 0.31 -10.70
CA ARG A 105 1.98 0.67 -11.57
C ARG A 105 2.05 2.14 -12.01
N GLN A 106 2.41 3.03 -11.10
CA GLN A 106 2.57 4.46 -11.38
C GLN A 106 3.61 4.68 -12.47
N GLY A 107 4.81 4.10 -12.32
CA GLY A 107 5.87 4.23 -13.33
C GLY A 107 5.39 3.78 -14.72
N ARG A 108 4.66 2.66 -14.81
CA ARG A 108 4.06 2.21 -16.08
C ARG A 108 3.06 3.24 -16.63
N LEU A 109 2.15 3.74 -15.80
CA LEU A 109 1.10 4.66 -16.24
C LEU A 109 1.67 6.00 -16.68
N GLU A 110 2.72 6.50 -16.03
CA GLU A 110 3.43 7.70 -16.44
C GLU A 110 4.14 7.49 -17.80
N ALA A 111 4.81 6.36 -17.98
CA ALA A 111 5.40 6.00 -19.27
C ALA A 111 4.35 5.88 -20.39
N GLU A 112 3.18 5.29 -20.11
CA GLU A 112 2.07 5.20 -21.07
C GLU A 112 1.48 6.58 -21.40
N ARG A 113 1.31 7.45 -20.41
CA ARG A 113 0.79 8.82 -20.57
C ARG A 113 1.73 9.64 -21.47
N ASP A 114 3.03 9.56 -21.21
CA ASP A 114 4.03 10.41 -21.86
C ASP A 114 4.53 9.79 -23.19
N GLY A 115 4.07 8.59 -23.53
CA GLY A 115 4.49 7.88 -24.74
C GLY A 115 5.96 7.47 -24.73
N ALA A 116 6.53 7.20 -23.55
CA ALA A 116 7.94 6.86 -23.39
C ALA A 116 8.27 5.47 -23.99
N ASP A 117 9.55 5.25 -24.30
CA ASP A 117 10.02 3.95 -24.82
C ASP A 117 10.27 2.92 -23.70
N HIS A 118 10.41 3.36 -22.47
CA HIS A 118 10.69 2.50 -21.32
C HIS A 118 10.06 3.07 -20.06
N ILE A 119 9.80 2.19 -19.09
CA ILE A 119 9.33 2.58 -17.77
C ILE A 119 10.51 3.09 -16.95
N THR A 120 10.33 4.23 -16.29
CA THR A 120 11.21 4.67 -15.22
C THR A 120 10.49 4.40 -13.89
N PHE A 121 11.08 3.56 -13.04
CA PHE A 121 10.52 3.26 -11.72
C PHE A 121 11.05 4.22 -10.66
N ASP A 122 10.28 4.38 -9.58
CA ASP A 122 10.69 5.14 -8.41
C ASP A 122 11.99 4.58 -7.81
N PRO A 123 12.94 5.43 -7.34
CA PRO A 123 14.20 5.00 -6.73
C PRO A 123 14.03 3.95 -5.63
N LEU A 124 12.95 4.05 -4.84
CA LEU A 124 12.66 3.11 -3.76
C LEU A 124 12.52 1.68 -4.28
N LEU A 125 11.94 1.50 -5.47
CA LEU A 125 11.84 0.19 -6.11
C LEU A 125 13.18 -0.26 -6.68
N THR A 126 13.90 0.64 -7.36
CA THR A 126 15.16 0.29 -8.04
C THR A 126 16.23 -0.18 -7.07
N ASP A 127 16.31 0.44 -5.90
CA ASP A 127 17.27 0.08 -4.86
C ASP A 127 16.99 -1.31 -4.28
N LEU A 128 15.71 -1.70 -4.21
CA LEU A 128 15.28 -3.00 -3.69
C LEU A 128 15.35 -4.13 -4.71
N LEU A 129 15.54 -3.85 -6.01
CA LEU A 129 15.52 -4.87 -7.06
C LEU A 129 16.54 -5.98 -6.82
N ALA A 130 17.72 -5.65 -6.28
CA ALA A 130 18.78 -6.62 -6.04
C ALA A 130 18.40 -7.65 -4.97
N ASP A 131 17.78 -7.20 -3.89
CA ASP A 131 17.60 -7.98 -2.66
C ASP A 131 16.20 -8.61 -2.55
N ARG A 132 15.21 -8.05 -3.24
CA ARG A 132 13.79 -8.42 -3.11
C ARG A 132 13.25 -9.03 -4.40
N ALA A 133 13.14 -10.37 -4.41
CA ALA A 133 12.64 -11.12 -5.56
C ALA A 133 11.16 -10.81 -5.90
N ASP A 134 10.35 -10.50 -4.89
CA ASP A 134 8.97 -10.05 -5.03
C ASP A 134 8.87 -8.71 -5.79
N VAL A 135 9.71 -7.74 -5.45
CA VAL A 135 9.79 -6.43 -6.12
C VAL A 135 10.28 -6.58 -7.57
N ARG A 136 11.26 -7.45 -7.80
CA ARG A 136 11.75 -7.76 -9.15
C ARG A 136 10.65 -8.37 -10.02
N ALA A 137 9.94 -9.38 -9.52
CA ALA A 137 8.86 -10.03 -10.26
C ALA A 137 7.73 -9.03 -10.60
N LEU A 138 7.41 -8.12 -9.67
CA LEU A 138 6.41 -7.08 -9.84
C LEU A 138 6.79 -6.07 -10.95
N THR A 139 8.01 -5.54 -10.90
CA THR A 139 8.51 -4.57 -11.89
C THR A 139 8.64 -5.20 -13.28
N GLU A 140 9.17 -6.42 -13.39
CA GLU A 140 9.20 -7.17 -14.65
C GLU A 140 7.78 -7.44 -15.20
N GLY A 141 6.82 -7.70 -14.31
CA GLY A 141 5.41 -7.83 -14.69
C GLY A 141 4.86 -6.55 -15.32
N GLN A 142 5.15 -5.38 -14.75
CA GLN A 142 4.75 -4.09 -15.31
C GLN A 142 5.42 -3.83 -16.66
N VAL A 143 6.71 -4.15 -16.82
CA VAL A 143 7.43 -4.02 -18.10
C VAL A 143 6.78 -4.89 -19.18
N ARG A 144 6.49 -6.16 -18.90
CA ARG A 144 5.79 -7.04 -19.86
C ARG A 144 4.42 -6.51 -20.25
N LEU A 145 3.66 -6.00 -19.28
CA LEU A 145 2.33 -5.42 -19.54
C LEU A 145 2.42 -4.17 -20.41
N PHE A 146 3.40 -3.31 -20.14
CA PHE A 146 3.67 -2.10 -20.90
C PHE A 146 4.00 -2.40 -22.36
N ASP A 147 4.95 -3.32 -22.60
CA ASP A 147 5.35 -3.71 -23.94
C ASP A 147 4.18 -4.32 -24.73
N ALA A 148 3.37 -5.16 -24.07
CA ALA A 148 2.18 -5.75 -24.67
C ALA A 148 1.14 -4.68 -25.07
N ARG A 149 0.90 -3.68 -24.20
CA ARG A 149 -0.01 -2.57 -24.47
C ARG A 149 0.47 -1.70 -25.63
N ARG A 150 1.75 -1.32 -25.62
CA ARG A 150 2.34 -0.52 -26.70
C ARG A 150 2.27 -1.25 -28.04
N LYS A 151 2.60 -2.55 -28.07
CA LYS A 151 2.46 -3.39 -29.26
C LYS A 151 1.02 -3.46 -29.75
N ASN A 152 0.06 -3.66 -28.84
CA ASN A 152 -1.36 -3.71 -29.21
C ASN A 152 -1.85 -2.38 -29.79
N LEU A 153 -1.44 -1.25 -29.20
CA LEU A 153 -1.77 0.07 -29.72
C LEU A 153 -1.18 0.29 -31.12
N ALA A 154 0.09 -0.06 -31.33
CA ALA A 154 0.75 0.05 -32.64
C ALA A 154 0.03 -0.79 -33.71
N SER A 155 -0.32 -2.04 -33.39
CA SER A 155 -1.09 -2.91 -34.29
C SER A 155 -2.47 -2.35 -34.63
N GLN A 156 -3.17 -1.74 -33.65
CA GLN A 156 -4.47 -1.11 -33.88
C GLN A 156 -4.35 0.10 -34.82
N ILE A 157 -3.33 0.95 -34.62
CA ILE A 157 -3.04 2.09 -35.50
C ILE A 157 -2.75 1.59 -36.93
N GLU A 158 -1.92 0.55 -37.08
CA GLU A 158 -1.62 -0.04 -38.39
C GLU A 158 -2.88 -0.57 -39.08
N GLN A 159 -3.73 -1.30 -38.35
CA GLN A 159 -4.99 -1.83 -38.89
C GLN A 159 -5.95 -0.71 -39.31
N MET A 160 -6.08 0.35 -38.51
CA MET A 160 -6.88 1.52 -38.86
C MET A 160 -6.34 2.22 -40.09
N GLY A 161 -5.01 2.37 -40.21
CA GLY A 161 -4.36 2.91 -41.41
C GLY A 161 -4.65 2.09 -42.66
N LYS A 162 -4.59 0.75 -42.57
CA LYS A 162 -4.98 -0.15 -43.68
C LYS A 162 -6.45 0.02 -44.06
N ARG A 163 -7.33 0.19 -43.09
CA ARG A 163 -8.77 0.41 -43.34
C ARG A 163 -9.03 1.74 -44.06
N VAL A 164 -8.35 2.81 -43.65
CA VAL A 164 -8.40 4.11 -44.34
C VAL A 164 -7.97 3.97 -45.80
N GLY A 165 -6.87 3.25 -46.06
CA GLY A 165 -6.42 2.96 -47.42
C GLY A 165 -7.42 2.15 -48.25
N GLN A 166 -8.04 1.13 -47.66
CA GLN A 166 -9.09 0.33 -48.31
C GLN A 166 -10.31 1.16 -48.68
N ILE A 167 -10.80 2.00 -47.75
CA ILE A 167 -11.94 2.89 -47.99
C ILE A 167 -11.60 3.90 -49.10
N SER A 168 -10.38 4.45 -49.09
CA SER A 168 -9.91 5.38 -50.13
C SER A 168 -9.93 4.73 -51.52
N ASN A 169 -9.42 3.51 -51.66
CA ASN A 169 -9.46 2.76 -52.92
C ASN A 169 -10.90 2.44 -53.36
N GLN A 170 -11.82 2.19 -52.41
CA GLN A 170 -13.22 1.97 -52.70
C GLN A 170 -13.90 3.23 -53.23
N ILE A 171 -13.61 4.40 -52.63
CA ILE A 171 -14.08 5.70 -53.11
C ILE A 171 -13.58 5.96 -54.54
N GLU A 172 -12.28 5.73 -54.81
CA GLU A 172 -11.72 5.88 -56.15
C GLU A 172 -12.43 4.99 -57.18
N GLY A 173 -12.71 3.73 -56.82
CA GLY A 173 -13.46 2.81 -57.68
C GLY A 173 -14.92 3.22 -57.91
N LEU A 174 -15.57 3.85 -56.92
CA LEU A 174 -16.92 4.42 -57.06
C LEU A 174 -16.91 5.65 -57.96
N ASP A 175 -15.90 6.51 -57.85
CA ASP A 175 -15.72 7.71 -58.69
C ASP A 175 -15.50 7.33 -60.16
N ALA A 176 -14.69 6.30 -60.42
CA ALA A 176 -14.51 5.77 -61.76
C ALA A 176 -15.82 5.23 -62.36
N GLN A 177 -16.63 4.51 -61.57
CA GLN A 177 -17.94 4.01 -62.00
C GLN A 177 -18.95 5.15 -62.24
N ALA A 178 -18.96 6.16 -61.37
CA ALA A 178 -19.82 7.34 -61.53
C ALA A 178 -19.49 8.10 -62.82
N THR A 179 -18.20 8.27 -63.11
CA THR A 179 -17.72 8.88 -64.36
C THR A 179 -18.14 8.07 -65.59
N ALA A 180 -18.02 6.75 -65.54
CA ALA A 180 -18.45 5.87 -66.64
C ALA A 180 -19.97 5.96 -66.89
N LEU A 181 -20.78 6.00 -65.82
CA LEU A 181 -22.22 6.18 -65.94
C LEU A 181 -22.61 7.55 -66.50
N GLU A 182 -21.86 8.61 -66.17
CA GLU A 182 -22.08 9.95 -66.73
C GLU A 182 -21.86 9.96 -68.25
N VAL A 183 -20.80 9.30 -68.72
CA VAL A 183 -20.55 9.12 -70.17
C VAL A 183 -21.70 8.34 -70.83
N GLN A 184 -22.16 7.24 -70.22
CA GLN A 184 -23.26 6.45 -70.76
C GLN A 184 -24.58 7.24 -70.81
N LEU A 185 -24.89 8.01 -69.77
CA LEU A 185 -26.06 8.90 -69.73
C LEU A 185 -26.03 9.93 -70.86
N LYS A 186 -24.86 10.53 -71.12
CA LYS A 186 -24.70 11.47 -72.23
C LYS A 186 -25.03 10.83 -73.58
N LEU A 187 -24.48 9.64 -73.85
CA LEU A 187 -24.74 8.91 -75.10
C LEU A 187 -26.22 8.53 -75.27
N ILE A 188 -26.86 8.05 -74.20
CA ILE A 188 -28.29 7.70 -74.22
C ILE A 188 -29.17 8.94 -74.44
N ARG A 189 -28.84 10.08 -73.84
CA ARG A 189 -29.56 11.35 -74.07
C ARG A 189 -29.44 11.83 -75.51
N GLU A 190 -28.27 11.71 -76.11
CA GLU A 190 -28.05 12.03 -77.52
C GLU A 190 -28.87 11.09 -78.44
N GLU A 191 -28.86 9.78 -78.19
CA GLU A 191 -29.67 8.82 -78.96
C GLU A 191 -31.17 9.09 -78.79
N LEU A 192 -31.62 9.35 -77.55
CA LEU A 192 -33.01 9.65 -77.23
C LEU A 192 -33.48 10.91 -77.96
N ALA A 193 -32.69 11.98 -77.96
CA ALA A 193 -33.02 13.21 -78.68
C ALA A 193 -33.18 12.97 -80.18
N ASN A 194 -32.29 12.19 -80.79
CA ASN A 194 -32.37 11.82 -82.21
C ASN A 194 -33.62 10.99 -82.51
N GLN A 195 -33.93 9.98 -81.68
CA GLN A 195 -35.11 9.15 -81.84
C GLN A 195 -36.41 9.91 -81.62
N GLN A 196 -36.45 10.85 -80.67
CA GLN A 196 -37.60 11.73 -80.46
C GLN A 196 -37.87 12.58 -81.71
N ALA A 197 -36.83 13.20 -82.28
CA ALA A 197 -36.97 14.00 -83.50
C ALA A 197 -37.44 13.18 -84.72
N LEU A 198 -37.06 11.89 -84.79
CA LEU A 198 -37.57 10.96 -85.81
C LEU A 198 -39.04 10.58 -85.54
N LEU A 199 -39.43 10.40 -84.28
CA LEU A 199 -40.80 10.06 -83.88
C LEU A 199 -41.76 11.19 -84.22
N ASP A 200 -41.36 12.43 -83.95
CA ASP A 200 -42.14 13.63 -84.27
C ASP A 200 -42.41 13.77 -85.78
N LYS A 201 -41.54 13.17 -86.61
CA LYS A 201 -41.68 13.08 -88.08
C LYS A 201 -42.39 11.80 -88.55
N GLY A 202 -42.79 10.92 -87.64
CA GLY A 202 -43.41 9.62 -87.95
C GLY A 202 -42.45 8.56 -88.51
N LEU A 203 -41.14 8.73 -88.33
CA LEU A 203 -40.08 7.90 -88.93
C LEU A 203 -39.53 6.81 -87.99
N THR A 204 -40.03 6.70 -86.76
CA THR A 204 -39.67 5.64 -85.80
C THR A 204 -40.88 5.27 -84.93
N GLN A 205 -40.75 4.23 -84.11
CA GLN A 205 -41.81 3.74 -83.24
C GLN A 205 -41.71 4.37 -81.85
N ALA A 206 -42.85 4.75 -81.25
CA ALA A 206 -42.91 5.28 -79.88
C ALA A 206 -42.33 4.31 -78.84
N SER A 207 -42.44 3.00 -79.09
CA SER A 207 -41.85 1.94 -78.25
C SER A 207 -40.33 2.07 -78.11
N ARG A 208 -39.62 2.52 -79.16
CA ARG A 208 -38.16 2.71 -79.14
C ARG A 208 -37.75 3.88 -78.25
N VAL A 209 -38.46 5.01 -78.37
CA VAL A 209 -38.24 6.20 -77.52
C VAL A 209 -38.51 5.86 -76.05
N LEU A 210 -39.64 5.21 -75.75
CA LEU A 210 -39.97 4.80 -74.38
C LEU A 210 -38.94 3.84 -73.78
N ALA A 211 -38.33 2.97 -74.59
CA ALA A 211 -37.25 2.09 -74.13
C ALA A 211 -36.00 2.89 -73.73
N LEU A 212 -35.58 3.87 -74.52
CA LEU A 212 -34.44 4.74 -74.21
C LEU A 212 -34.70 5.61 -72.98
N GLN A 213 -35.93 6.12 -72.79
CA GLN A 213 -36.30 6.87 -71.58
C GLN A 213 -36.22 6.00 -70.31
N ARG A 214 -36.64 4.72 -70.38
CA ARG A 214 -36.49 3.79 -69.25
C ARG A 214 -35.01 3.48 -68.96
N GLU A 215 -34.19 3.35 -70.00
CA GLU A 215 -32.74 3.15 -69.85
C GLU A 215 -32.10 4.37 -69.17
N GLU A 216 -32.41 5.59 -69.60
CA GLU A 216 -31.93 6.83 -68.96
C GLU A 216 -32.31 6.89 -67.48
N ALA A 217 -33.58 6.65 -67.16
CA ALA A 217 -34.06 6.63 -65.78
C ALA A 217 -33.34 5.57 -64.92
N SER A 218 -33.08 4.38 -65.48
CA SER A 218 -32.32 3.32 -64.82
C SER A 218 -30.87 3.74 -64.53
N LEU A 219 -30.22 4.41 -65.48
CA LEU A 219 -28.84 4.89 -65.32
C LEU A 219 -28.75 6.02 -64.28
N LEU A 220 -29.70 6.95 -64.28
CA LEU A 220 -29.79 8.00 -63.25
C LEU A 220 -29.98 7.40 -61.85
N GLY A 221 -30.84 6.38 -61.71
CA GLY A 221 -31.02 5.67 -60.44
C GLY A 221 -29.73 5.01 -59.95
N ARG A 222 -28.98 4.36 -60.86
CA ARG A 222 -27.66 3.77 -60.55
C ARG A 222 -26.64 4.83 -60.14
N GLN A 223 -26.57 5.96 -60.85
CA GLN A 223 -25.67 7.06 -60.51
C GLN A 223 -25.98 7.60 -59.10
N GLY A 224 -27.26 7.82 -58.79
CA GLY A 224 -27.68 8.23 -57.45
C GLY A 224 -27.27 7.25 -56.36
N SER A 225 -27.38 5.94 -56.62
CA SER A 225 -26.94 4.91 -55.67
C SER A 225 -25.43 4.91 -55.42
N LEU A 226 -24.60 5.18 -56.44
CA LEU A 226 -23.15 5.25 -56.29
C LEU A 226 -22.73 6.49 -55.48
N ILE A 227 -23.35 7.63 -55.73
CA ILE A 227 -23.10 8.86 -54.97
C ILE A 227 -23.45 8.64 -53.48
N ALA A 228 -24.57 7.97 -53.20
CA ALA A 228 -24.93 7.63 -51.83
C ALA A 228 -23.91 6.70 -51.17
N GLN A 229 -23.46 5.65 -51.86
CA GLN A 229 -22.43 4.74 -51.35
C GLN A 229 -21.08 5.43 -51.14
N ARG A 230 -20.72 6.37 -52.01
CA ARG A 230 -19.51 7.20 -51.87
C ARG A 230 -19.58 8.03 -50.61
N ALA A 231 -20.68 8.75 -50.40
CA ALA A 231 -20.90 9.56 -49.21
C ALA A 231 -20.91 8.72 -47.92
N GLU A 232 -21.45 7.50 -47.95
CA GLU A 232 -21.38 6.58 -46.81
C GLU A 232 -19.94 6.20 -46.47
N ASN A 233 -19.10 5.94 -47.49
CA ASN A 233 -17.69 5.61 -47.28
C ASN A 233 -16.85 6.79 -46.80
N GLU A 234 -17.15 8.02 -47.23
CA GLU A 234 -16.49 9.23 -46.71
C GLU A 234 -16.85 9.52 -45.24
N GLY A 235 -18.02 9.09 -44.79
CA GLY A 235 -18.47 9.27 -43.41
C GLY A 235 -17.98 8.20 -42.42
N ARG A 236 -17.26 7.18 -42.89
CA ARG A 236 -16.79 6.02 -42.10
C ARG A 236 -15.32 6.14 -41.72
#